data_AF-A0A7V0SD79-F1
#
_entry.id   AF-A0A7V0SD79-F1
#
_cell.length_a   1.000
_cell.length_b   1.000
_cell.length_c   1.000
_cell.angle_alpha   90.00
_cell.angle_beta   90.00
_cell.angle_gamma   90.00
#
_symmetry.space_group_name_H-M   'P 1'
#
loop_
_entity.id
_entity.type
_entity.pdbx_description
1 polymer ?
#
loop_
_entity_poly.entity_id
_entity_poly.type
_entity_poly.pdbx_seq_one_letter_code
_entity_poly.pdbx_strand_id
1 'polypeptide(L)'
;MDLLRQGITPEKLSLSLAFGIILGIFPVIGSTTILCAAAAVLFRLNLPAIQLVNYLVYPLQITFLIPFLRAGDRLFGYEPLPLDAALLVGMFKNDFLSAMAALGY
;
A
#
# COMPACT_ATOMS: atom_id res chain seq x y z
N MET A 1 23.16 -15.08 2.90
CA MET A 1 22.73 -15.22 4.31
C MET A 1 22.80 -13.90 5.08
N ASP A 2 23.24 -12.80 4.48
CA ASP A 2 23.44 -11.51 5.19
C ASP A 2 22.18 -10.64 5.35
N LEU A 3 21.11 -10.85 4.57
CA LEU A 3 19.86 -10.09 4.74
C LEU A 3 19.17 -10.37 6.08
N LEU A 4 19.29 -11.59 6.62
CA LEU A 4 18.77 -11.92 7.95
C LEU A 4 19.56 -11.23 9.06
N ARG A 5 20.82 -10.87 8.80
CA ARG A 5 21.71 -10.21 9.76
C ARG A 5 21.72 -8.69 9.67
N GLN A 6 21.20 -8.12 8.58
CA GLN A 6 21.06 -6.68 8.44
C GLN A 6 19.86 -6.16 9.24
N GLY A 7 20.10 -5.10 10.03
CA GLY A 7 19.04 -4.35 10.71
C GLY A 7 18.37 -5.09 11.87
N ILE A 8 19.05 -6.03 12.53
CA ILE A 8 18.53 -6.73 13.72
C ILE A 8 18.61 -5.89 15.01
N THR A 9 19.22 -4.70 14.96
CA THR A 9 19.18 -3.83 16.14
C THR A 9 17.71 -3.48 16.43
N PRO A 10 17.29 -3.44 17.71
CA PRO A 10 15.89 -3.21 18.08
C PRO A 10 15.26 -1.98 17.41
N GLU A 11 16.05 -0.92 17.21
CA GLU A 11 15.64 0.32 16.57
C GLU A 11 15.36 0.15 15.07
N LYS A 12 16.15 -0.67 14.38
CA LYS A 12 15.93 -0.92 12.93
C LYS A 12 14.77 -1.88 12.72
N LEU A 13 14.57 -2.83 13.63
CA LEU A 13 13.41 -3.70 13.60
C LEU A 13 12.12 -2.93 13.84
N SER A 14 12.09 -2.04 14.85
CA SER A 14 10.92 -1.19 15.09
C SER A 14 10.62 -0.26 13.90
N LEU A 15 11.65 0.28 13.25
CA LEU A 15 11.49 1.02 11.99
C LEU A 15 10.93 0.14 10.86
N SER A 16 11.43 -1.08 10.67
CA SER A 16 10.85 -2.04 9.71
C SER A 16 9.36 -2.27 9.97
N LEU A 17 8.97 -2.44 11.24
CA LEU A 17 7.56 -2.62 11.61
C LEU A 17 6.74 -1.37 11.29
N ALA A 18 7.21 -0.19 11.72
CA ALA A 18 6.51 1.07 11.50
C ALA A 18 6.31 1.36 10.01
N PHE A 19 7.37 1.27 9.20
CA PHE A 19 7.27 1.46 7.75
C PHE A 19 6.40 0.39 7.10
N GLY A 20 6.50 -0.88 7.52
CA GLY A 20 5.66 -1.96 6.99
C GLY A 20 4.18 -1.73 7.24
N ILE A 21 3.81 -1.16 8.39
CA ILE A 21 2.41 -0.80 8.70
C ILE A 21 1.98 0.40 7.87
N ILE A 22 2.74 1.51 7.92
CA ILE A 22 2.35 2.76 7.27
C ILE A 22 2.25 2.58 5.75
N LEU A 23 3.26 1.95 5.14
CA LEU A 23 3.31 1.72 3.70
C LEU A 23 2.40 0.56 3.28
N GLY A 24 2.19 -0.44 4.15
CA GLY A 24 1.31 -1.58 3.88
C GLY A 24 -0.18 -1.22 3.85
N ILE A 25 -0.59 -0.16 4.55
CA ILE A 25 -1.99 0.33 4.55
C ILE A 25 -2.33 1.09 3.24
N PHE A 26 -1.32 1.46 2.44
CA PHE A 26 -1.55 2.27 1.24
C PHE A 26 -2.50 1.55 0.26
N PRO A 27 -3.63 2.18 -0.15
CA PRO A 27 -4.76 1.51 -0.79
C PRO A 27 -4.55 1.22 -2.29
N VAL A 28 -3.31 0.97 -2.72
CA VAL A 28 -2.97 0.61 -4.09
C VAL A 28 -2.30 -0.75 -4.09
N ILE A 29 -3.04 -1.76 -4.56
CA ILE A 29 -2.60 -3.16 -4.57
C ILE A 29 -1.30 -3.30 -5.36
N GLY A 30 -0.33 -4.04 -4.81
CA GLY A 30 0.98 -4.30 -5.42
C GLY A 30 2.01 -3.18 -5.24
N SER A 31 1.59 -1.92 -5.05
CA SER A 31 2.51 -0.81 -4.81
C SER A 31 3.18 -0.89 -3.43
N THR A 32 2.48 -1.43 -2.42
CA THR A 32 2.96 -1.53 -1.04
C THR A 32 4.25 -2.35 -0.93
N THR A 33 4.37 -3.42 -1.71
CA THR A 33 5.58 -4.25 -1.78
C THR A 33 6.78 -3.47 -2.30
N ILE A 34 6.58 -2.65 -3.34
CA ILE A 34 7.63 -1.80 -3.93
C ILE A 34 8.02 -0.70 -2.94
N LEU A 35 7.04 -0.04 -2.33
CA LEU A 35 7.27 1.00 -1.32
C LEU A 35 8.03 0.46 -0.11
N CYS A 36 7.62 -0.70 0.42
CA CYS A 36 8.31 -1.37 1.53
C CYS A 36 9.73 -1.80 1.15
N ALA A 37 9.93 -2.33 -0.06
CA ALA A 37 11.26 -2.69 -0.54
C ALA A 37 12.17 -1.47 -0.68
N ALA A 38 11.66 -0.38 -1.26
CA ALA A 38 12.39 0.87 -1.40
C ALA A 38 12.78 1.44 -0.03
N ALA A 39 11.85 1.46 0.94
CA ALA A 39 12.12 1.89 2.31
C ALA A 39 13.20 1.02 2.97
N ALA A 40 13.13 -0.31 2.83
CA ALA A 40 14.15 -1.18 3.40
C ALA A 40 15.54 -0.95 2.81
N VAL A 41 15.65 -0.71 1.49
CA VAL A 41 16.94 -0.41 0.85
C VAL A 41 17.46 0.96 1.29
N LEU A 42 16.61 2.00 1.27
CA LEU A 42 17.00 3.37 1.59
C LEU A 42 17.45 3.53 3.05
N PHE A 43 16.71 2.93 3.97
CA PHE A 43 16.98 3.02 5.41
C PHE A 43 17.84 1.85 5.93
N ARG A 44 18.31 0.96 5.05
CA ARG A 44 19.08 -0.26 5.37
C ARG A 44 18.41 -1.07 6.50
N LEU A 45 17.11 -1.33 6.31
CA LEU A 45 16.26 -2.07 7.24
C LEU A 45 16.21 -3.56 6.88
N ASN A 46 15.62 -4.35 7.76
CA ASN A 46 15.43 -5.78 7.52
C ASN A 46 14.30 -5.99 6.50
N LEU A 47 14.67 -6.30 5.26
CA LEU A 47 13.74 -6.51 4.15
C LEU A 47 12.74 -7.67 4.42
N PRO A 48 13.17 -8.83 4.95
CA PRO A 48 12.23 -9.87 5.36
C PRO A 48 11.20 -9.39 6.40
N ALA A 49 11.63 -8.64 7.42
CA ALA A 49 10.75 -8.17 8.47
C ALA A 49 9.71 -7.16 7.96
N ILE A 50 10.11 -6.16 7.15
CA ILE A 50 9.15 -5.18 6.62
C ILE A 50 8.14 -5.84 5.67
N GLN A 51 8.56 -6.82 4.87
CA GLN A 51 7.65 -7.51 3.96
C GLN A 51 6.69 -8.43 4.71
N LEU A 52 7.15 -9.10 5.77
CA LEU A 52 6.26 -9.86 6.65
C LEU A 52 5.15 -8.96 7.20
N VAL A 53 5.50 -7.78 7.68
CA VAL A 53 4.54 -6.81 8.20
C VAL A 53 3.61 -6.31 7.10
N ASN A 54 4.12 -5.98 5.92
CA ASN A 54 3.31 -5.61 4.76
C ASN A 54 2.22 -6.67 4.47
N TYR A 55 2.57 -7.96 4.48
CA TYR A 55 1.60 -9.04 4.31
C TYR A 55 0.62 -9.19 5.48
N LEU A 56 1.06 -9.02 6.73
CA LEU A 56 0.18 -9.07 7.91
C LEU A 56 -0.85 -7.93 7.92
N VAL A 57 -0.49 -6.79 7.34
CA VAL A 57 -1.31 -5.58 7.28
C VAL A 57 -2.24 -5.58 6.05
N TYR A 58 -2.10 -6.56 5.15
CA TYR A 58 -2.93 -6.69 3.95
C TYR A 58 -4.46 -6.71 4.20
N PRO A 59 -4.99 -7.37 5.25
CA PRO A 59 -6.42 -7.27 5.58
C PRO A 59 -6.85 -5.84 5.95
N LEU A 60 -5.96 -5.08 6.59
CA LEU A 60 -6.18 -3.70 6.95
C LEU A 60 -6.15 -2.80 5.71
N GLN A 61 -5.27 -3.07 4.75
CA GLN A 61 -5.24 -2.41 3.44
C GLN A 61 -6.58 -2.54 2.72
N ILE A 62 -7.15 -3.76 2.67
CA ILE A 62 -8.46 -4.01 2.05
C ILE A 62 -9.58 -3.27 2.80
N THR A 63 -9.54 -3.28 4.12
CA THR A 63 -10.53 -2.60 4.96
C THR A 63 -10.49 -1.08 4.77
N PHE A 64 -9.30 -0.49 4.63
CA PHE A 64 -9.13 0.95 4.44
C PHE A 64 -9.22 1.43 3.00
N LEU A 65 -9.22 0.53 2.02
CA LEU A 65 -9.42 0.89 0.61
C LEU A 65 -10.66 1.79 0.41
N ILE A 66 -11.82 1.34 0.91
CA ILE A 66 -13.08 2.10 0.79
C ILE A 66 -13.02 3.44 1.54
N PRO A 67 -12.60 3.49 2.83
CA PRO A 67 -12.39 4.74 3.54
C PRO A 67 -11.50 5.75 2.81
N PHE A 68 -10.39 5.32 2.21
CA PHE A 68 -9.48 6.20 1.49
C PHE A 68 -10.08 6.73 0.18
N LEU A 69 -10.80 5.91 -0.57
CA LEU A 69 -11.51 6.36 -1.77
C LEU A 69 -12.53 7.46 -1.42
N ARG A 70 -13.37 7.22 -0.41
CA ARG A 70 -14.35 8.22 0.05
C ARG A 70 -13.70 9.47 0.63
N ALA A 71 -12.55 9.34 1.27
CA ALA A 71 -11.79 10.49 1.75
C ALA A 71 -11.28 11.33 0.57
N GLY A 72 -10.82 10.69 -0.51
CA GLY A 72 -10.47 11.35 -1.76
C GLY A 72 -11.64 12.14 -2.34
N ASP A 73 -12.81 11.50 -2.49
CA ASP A 73 -14.02 12.16 -3.01
C ASP A 73 -14.35 13.43 -2.21
N ARG A 74 -14.29 13.35 -0.87
CA ARG A 74 -14.55 14.49 0.02
C ARG A 74 -13.48 15.58 -0.04
N LEU A 75 -12.22 15.21 -0.16
CA LEU A 75 -11.10 16.16 -0.18
C LEU A 75 -11.01 16.93 -1.50
N PHE A 76 -11.30 16.26 -2.61
CA PHE A 76 -11.23 16.85 -3.95
C PHE A 76 -12.59 17.31 -4.50
N GLY A 77 -13.69 17.02 -3.79
CA GLY A 77 -15.05 17.46 -4.15
C GLY A 77 -15.68 16.69 -5.30
N TYR A 78 -15.26 15.44 -5.54
CA TYR A 78 -15.82 14.58 -6.57
C TYR A 78 -17.12 13.89 -6.11
N GLU A 79 -17.98 13.54 -7.07
CA GLU A 79 -19.12 12.67 -6.76
C GLU A 79 -18.62 11.28 -6.33
N PRO A 80 -19.16 10.71 -5.24
CA PRO A 80 -18.72 9.41 -4.76
C PRO A 80 -18.87 8.35 -5.85
N LEU A 81 -17.78 7.64 -6.16
CA LEU A 81 -17.87 6.53 -7.10
C LEU A 81 -18.93 5.52 -6.60
N PRO A 82 -19.77 4.97 -7.49
CA PRO A 82 -20.62 3.85 -7.14
C PRO A 82 -19.72 2.65 -6.82
N LEU A 83 -19.45 2.43 -5.53
CA LEU A 83 -18.59 1.37 -5.00
C LEU A 83 -19.27 -0.01 -5.11
N ASP A 84 -19.51 -0.48 -6.33
CA ASP A 84 -19.86 -1.86 -6.63
C ASP A 84 -18.58 -2.62 -7.03
N ALA A 85 -18.20 -3.61 -6.22
CA ALA A 85 -16.99 -4.41 -6.45
C ALA A 85 -16.93 -5.02 -7.87
N ALA A 86 -18.08 -5.39 -8.45
CA ALA A 86 -18.14 -5.91 -9.82
C ALA A 86 -17.81 -4.83 -10.87
N LEU A 87 -18.28 -3.60 -10.64
CA LEU A 87 -18.09 -2.45 -11.52
C LEU A 87 -16.64 -1.94 -11.44
N LEU A 88 -16.06 -1.93 -10.23
CA LEU A 88 -14.65 -1.58 -9.98
C LEU A 88 -13.69 -2.58 -10.65
N VAL A 89 -13.97 -3.89 -10.53
CA VAL A 89 -13.18 -4.94 -11.20
C VAL A 89 -13.37 -4.87 -12.72
N GLY A 90 -14.57 -4.52 -13.20
CA GLY A 90 -14.86 -4.31 -14.61
C GLY A 90 -14.06 -3.14 -15.21
N MET A 91 -13.98 -2.01 -14.50
CA MET A 91 -13.17 -0.85 -14.89
C MET A 91 -11.67 -1.18 -14.92
N PHE A 92 -11.15 -1.90 -13.93
CA PHE A 92 -9.74 -2.31 -13.89
C PHE A 92 -9.36 -3.31 -14.99
N LYS A 93 -10.27 -4.20 -15.39
CA LYS A 93 -10.00 -5.21 -16.42
C LYS A 93 -10.03 -4.67 -17.84
N ASN A 94 -10.89 -3.70 -18.12
CA ASN A 94 -11.06 -3.18 -19.47
C ASN A 94 -10.25 -1.91 -19.75
N ASP A 95 -9.88 -1.14 -18.71
CA ASP A 95 -9.51 0.26 -18.92
C ASP A 95 -8.53 0.79 -17.85
N PHE A 96 -7.46 0.04 -17.57
CA PHE A 96 -6.41 0.46 -16.63
C PHE A 96 -5.87 1.88 -16.93
N LEU A 97 -5.74 2.22 -18.22
CA LEU A 97 -5.27 3.54 -18.67
C LEU A 97 -6.32 4.64 -18.48
N SER A 98 -7.59 4.34 -18.70
CA SER A 98 -8.70 5.29 -18.54
C SER A 98 -9.05 5.52 -17.05
N ALA A 99 -8.87 4.51 -16.20
CA ALA A 99 -8.96 4.65 -14.74
C ALA A 99 -7.85 5.56 -14.18
N MET A 100 -6.64 5.51 -14.76
CA MET A 100 -5.57 6.46 -14.42
C MET A 100 -5.89 7.90 -14.87
N ALA A 101 -6.48 8.07 -16.06
CA ALA A 101 -6.90 9.38 -16.55
C ALA A 101 -8.04 10.00 -15.71
N ALA A 102 -8.98 9.17 -15.23
CA ALA A 102 -10.05 9.60 -14.31
C ALA A 102 -9.52 10.05 -12.94
N LEU A 103 -8.31 9.61 -12.56
CA LEU A 103 -7.61 10.02 -11.34
C LEU A 103 -6.71 11.26 -11.53
N GLY A 104 -6.75 11.90 -12.71
CA GLY A 104 -6.12 13.21 -12.94
C GLY A 104 -4.65 13.17 -13.38
N TYR A 105 -4.23 12.13 -14.12
CA TYR A 105 -2.96 12.11 -14.86
C TYR A 105 -3.18 12.20 -16.38
#